data_AF-A0A347VPQ0-F1
#
_entry.id   AF-A0A347VPQ0-F1
#
_cell.length_a   1.000
_cell.length_b   1.000
_cell.length_c   1.000
_cell.angle_alpha   90.00
_cell.angle_beta   90.00
_cell.angle_gamma   90.00
#
_symmetry.space_group_name_H-M   'P 1'
#
loop_
_entity.id
_entity.type
_entity.pdbx_description
1 polymer ?
#
loop_
_entity_poly.entity_id
_entity_poly.type
_entity_poly.pdbx_seq_one_letter_code
_entity_poly.pdbx_strand_id
1 'polypeptide(L)'
;MRDLKIFIIVAFIIGVMYYGVEPLAHHAMHPDTAPSDYKFRDLEKFGKFDFSAKDAVAGKEAFVENCASCHNIASQNDPALNMINPKLSAGAVVRPDLSNAGLIFDEQFLAHFIKDPVRATLLDAKFMVSCDGLDEAAAATCEERNNGKESYPMTAFTYLDDATIVNIVAYLQSIAPKSLSDKEVFIEACSRCHSAVYDKNQYDSKFFAQHNAMITPLIDKAKAAGSDDAFMESLDDSNKAFVESLIGYAKLHDKLALSEAEIDEQLDSINAKTLADFGGAATLLQNSLLESKFVKAGFQAGTPAAEVKGYLGNTPPDLSMMIRSKGAHELAAFINNPQKIPLIDIQKAVVNKLVKDKQQEEIAALDPNMESSTKKARIKEIMLKDATAYGVSLPANTAKSEWQSENDYTNMAREMNTMPFGKSMPRVGLTESAEHQVISYLETIGDSKKAQRDSLGVWLVAFFVVLAALAYMWKNQIWRDLH
;
A
#
# COMPACT_ATOMS: atom_id res chain seq x y z
N MET A 1 35.45 -10.12 41.21
CA MET A 1 34.04 -10.56 41.30
C MET A 1 33.03 -9.43 41.57
N ARG A 2 33.33 -8.42 42.40
CA ARG A 2 32.38 -7.33 42.70
C ARG A 2 31.90 -6.58 41.46
N ASP A 3 32.81 -6.22 40.57
CA ASP A 3 32.47 -5.45 39.36
C ASP A 3 31.66 -6.26 38.34
N LEU A 4 31.91 -7.58 38.23
CA LEU A 4 31.11 -8.47 37.39
C LEU A 4 29.68 -8.61 37.95
N LYS A 5 29.53 -8.67 39.28
CA LYS A 5 28.21 -8.64 39.93
C LYS A 5 27.49 -7.33 39.66
N ILE A 6 28.19 -6.18 39.74
CA ILE A 6 27.62 -4.87 39.40
C ILE A 6 27.19 -4.83 37.93
N PHE A 7 28.01 -5.32 37.00
CA PHE A 7 27.65 -5.40 35.59
C PHE A 7 26.41 -6.26 35.36
N ILE A 8 26.33 -7.46 35.97
CA ILE A 8 25.17 -8.34 35.86
C ILE A 8 23.91 -7.65 36.41
N ILE A 9 24.01 -6.95 37.54
CA ILE A 9 22.88 -6.21 38.12
C ILE A 9 22.44 -5.08 37.17
N VAL A 10 23.37 -4.31 36.62
CA VAL A 10 23.05 -3.22 35.68
C VAL A 10 22.44 -3.79 34.39
N ALA A 11 23.02 -4.84 33.82
CA ALA A 11 22.49 -5.52 32.64
C ALA A 11 21.09 -6.09 32.88
N PHE A 12 20.85 -6.68 34.06
CA PHE A 12 19.53 -7.16 34.46
C PHE A 12 18.52 -6.00 34.59
N ILE A 13 18.87 -4.91 35.27
CA ILE A 13 17.99 -3.74 35.41
C ILE A 13 17.67 -3.14 34.04
N ILE A 14 18.68 -2.97 33.17
CA ILE A 14 18.48 -2.48 31.80
C ILE A 14 17.57 -3.44 31.02
N GLY A 15 17.78 -4.75 31.14
CA GLY A 15 16.95 -5.76 30.49
C GLY A 15 15.49 -5.71 30.96
N VAL A 16 15.26 -5.58 32.27
CA VAL A 16 13.91 -5.40 32.85
C VAL A 16 13.29 -4.08 32.42
N MET A 17 14.06 -2.99 32.37
CA MET A 17 13.57 -1.71 31.86
C MET A 17 13.21 -1.80 30.39
N TYR A 18 14.05 -2.42 29.56
CA TYR A 18 13.78 -2.60 28.13
C TYR A 18 12.51 -3.44 27.95
N TYR A 19 12.46 -4.65 28.53
CA TYR A 19 11.31 -5.55 28.39
C TYR A 19 10.04 -5.07 29.11
N GLY A 20 10.14 -4.23 30.14
CA GLY A 20 8.99 -3.73 30.89
C GLY A 20 8.45 -2.40 30.38
N VAL A 21 9.33 -1.44 30.10
CA VAL A 21 8.96 -0.09 29.67
C VAL A 21 8.56 -0.09 28.21
N GLU A 22 9.25 -0.83 27.34
CA GLU A 22 8.94 -0.84 25.90
C GLU A 22 7.51 -1.33 25.63
N PRO A 23 7.02 -2.49 26.13
CA PRO A 23 5.63 -2.90 25.88
C PRO A 23 4.60 -1.95 26.49
N LEU A 24 4.87 -1.42 27.68
CA LEU A 24 3.97 -0.45 28.33
C LEU A 24 3.88 0.85 27.51
N ALA A 25 5.02 1.36 27.05
CA ALA A 25 5.09 2.54 26.20
C ALA A 25 4.43 2.30 24.84
N HIS A 26 4.63 1.11 24.25
CA HIS A 26 3.97 0.72 23.01
C HIS A 26 2.45 0.65 23.17
N HIS A 27 1.94 0.01 24.23
CA HIS A 27 0.49 -0.04 24.50
C HIS A 27 -0.11 1.35 24.78
N ALA A 28 0.59 2.20 25.52
CA ALA A 28 0.10 3.54 25.86
C ALA A 28 0.12 4.52 24.67
N MET A 29 1.12 4.41 23.78
CA MET A 29 1.30 5.31 22.63
C MET A 29 0.68 4.77 21.33
N HIS A 30 0.38 3.48 21.25
CA HIS A 30 -0.29 2.83 20.13
C HIS A 30 -1.56 2.13 20.62
N PRO A 31 -2.62 2.91 20.94
CA PRO A 31 -3.90 2.33 21.33
C PRO A 31 -4.45 1.42 20.23
N ASP A 32 -5.24 0.43 20.63
CA ASP A 32 -5.83 -0.54 19.72
C ASP A 32 -6.62 0.14 18.60
N THR A 33 -6.47 -0.41 17.41
CA THR A 33 -7.08 0.04 16.16
C THR A 33 -7.59 -1.19 15.43
N ALA A 34 -8.61 -1.01 14.58
CA ALA A 34 -9.06 -2.10 13.72
C ALA A 34 -7.90 -2.55 12.81
N PRO A 35 -7.67 -3.87 12.66
CA PRO A 35 -6.65 -4.38 11.74
C PRO A 35 -7.02 -4.05 10.29
N SER A 36 -6.03 -4.05 9.39
CA SER A 36 -6.30 -3.98 7.95
C SER A 36 -7.07 -5.22 7.51
N ASP A 37 -8.18 -5.00 6.81
CA ASP A 37 -8.97 -6.07 6.21
C ASP A 37 -8.73 -6.13 4.70
N TYR A 38 -7.90 -7.08 4.27
CA TYR A 38 -7.61 -7.32 2.85
C TYR A 38 -8.76 -8.00 2.10
N LYS A 39 -9.86 -8.33 2.79
CA LYS A 39 -11.12 -8.78 2.17
C LYS A 39 -12.19 -7.70 2.13
N PHE A 40 -11.87 -6.50 2.66
CA PHE A 40 -12.74 -5.33 2.60
C PHE A 40 -14.18 -5.63 3.05
N ARG A 41 -14.35 -6.43 4.12
CA ARG A 41 -15.66 -6.90 4.58
C ARG A 41 -16.54 -5.78 5.12
N ASP A 42 -15.96 -4.62 5.40
CA ASP A 42 -16.71 -3.40 5.71
C ASP A 42 -17.53 -2.88 4.53
N LEU A 43 -17.21 -3.29 3.30
CA LEU A 43 -17.95 -2.93 2.09
C LEU A 43 -19.13 -3.86 1.81
N GLU A 44 -19.17 -5.09 2.36
CA GLU A 44 -20.24 -6.07 2.12
C GLU A 44 -21.65 -5.54 2.50
N LYS A 45 -21.72 -4.58 3.43
CA LYS A 45 -22.98 -3.90 3.79
C LYS A 45 -23.57 -3.05 2.66
N PHE A 46 -22.79 -2.77 1.62
CA PHE A 46 -23.20 -2.03 0.43
C PHE A 46 -23.43 -2.94 -0.80
N GLY A 47 -23.43 -4.26 -0.59
CA GLY A 47 -23.61 -5.27 -1.63
C GLY A 47 -22.59 -6.38 -1.47
N LYS A 48 -22.97 -7.61 -1.85
CA LYS A 48 -22.06 -8.76 -1.84
C LYS A 48 -21.91 -9.28 -3.25
N PHE A 49 -20.77 -9.00 -3.87
CA PHE A 49 -20.48 -9.45 -5.23
C PHE A 49 -20.07 -10.92 -5.24
N ASP A 50 -20.73 -11.69 -6.11
CA ASP A 50 -20.39 -13.09 -6.36
C ASP A 50 -19.57 -13.22 -7.65
N PHE A 51 -18.32 -13.66 -7.49
CA PHE A 51 -17.37 -13.87 -8.58
C PHE A 51 -17.40 -15.29 -9.17
N SER A 52 -18.32 -16.16 -8.71
CA SER A 52 -18.38 -17.57 -9.13
C SER A 52 -18.77 -17.75 -10.61
N ALA A 53 -19.60 -16.86 -11.15
CA ALA A 53 -20.14 -16.91 -12.51
C ALA A 53 -19.57 -15.81 -13.43
N LYS A 54 -18.33 -15.35 -13.16
CA LYS A 54 -17.71 -14.23 -13.87
C LYS A 54 -17.33 -14.56 -15.32
N ASP A 55 -17.53 -13.60 -16.23
CA ASP A 55 -17.24 -13.70 -17.66
C ASP A 55 -16.37 -12.52 -18.14
N ALA A 56 -15.13 -12.82 -18.53
CA ALA A 56 -14.17 -11.83 -18.99
C ALA A 56 -14.48 -11.26 -20.39
N VAL A 57 -15.20 -12.00 -21.25
CA VAL A 57 -15.59 -11.54 -22.59
C VAL A 57 -16.69 -10.49 -22.46
N ALA A 58 -17.76 -10.82 -21.73
CA ALA A 58 -18.80 -9.86 -21.39
C ALA A 58 -18.22 -8.66 -20.61
N GLY A 59 -17.22 -8.91 -19.76
CA GLY A 59 -16.48 -7.89 -19.05
C GLY A 59 -15.74 -6.90 -19.94
N LYS A 60 -15.11 -7.38 -21.03
CA LYS A 60 -14.46 -6.51 -22.02
C LYS A 60 -15.46 -5.57 -22.67
N GLU A 61 -16.61 -6.09 -23.11
CA GLU A 61 -17.67 -5.30 -23.75
C GLU A 61 -18.17 -4.22 -22.79
N ALA A 62 -18.52 -4.59 -21.56
CA ALA A 62 -18.95 -3.65 -20.53
C ALA A 62 -17.88 -2.60 -20.20
N PHE A 63 -16.60 -2.97 -20.18
CA PHE A 63 -15.50 -2.03 -19.96
C PHE A 63 -15.37 -1.01 -21.09
N VAL A 64 -15.48 -1.45 -22.36
CA VAL A 64 -15.42 -0.55 -23.51
C VAL A 64 -16.55 0.47 -23.46
N GLU A 65 -17.75 0.04 -23.09
CA GLU A 65 -18.94 0.90 -23.02
C GLU A 65 -18.87 1.91 -21.85
N ASN A 66 -18.32 1.52 -20.71
CA ASN A 66 -18.46 2.29 -19.47
C ASN A 66 -17.16 2.93 -18.97
N CYS A 67 -15.99 2.38 -19.32
CA CYS A 67 -14.72 2.76 -18.70
C CYS A 67 -13.69 3.27 -19.71
N ALA A 68 -13.68 2.77 -20.96
CA ALA A 68 -12.68 3.11 -21.96
C ALA A 68 -12.74 4.57 -22.44
N SER A 69 -13.84 5.28 -22.18
CA SER A 69 -13.95 6.73 -22.41
C SER A 69 -13.13 7.56 -21.42
N CYS A 70 -12.52 6.94 -20.40
CA CYS A 70 -11.73 7.61 -19.38
C CYS A 70 -10.41 6.91 -19.10
N HIS A 71 -10.41 5.58 -19.08
CA HIS A 71 -9.27 4.74 -18.76
C HIS A 71 -8.70 4.07 -20.00
N ASN A 72 -7.41 3.74 -19.93
CA ASN A 72 -6.75 2.94 -20.95
C ASN A 72 -6.41 1.54 -20.43
N ILE A 73 -6.20 0.65 -21.39
CA ILE A 73 -5.59 -0.65 -21.17
C ILE A 73 -4.41 -0.80 -22.15
N ALA A 74 -3.28 -0.18 -21.80
CA ALA A 74 -2.08 -0.15 -22.65
C ALA A 74 -1.50 -1.55 -22.95
N SER A 75 -1.77 -2.54 -22.10
CA SER A 75 -1.40 -3.94 -22.35
C SER A 75 -2.14 -4.59 -23.52
N GLN A 76 -3.29 -4.03 -23.93
CA GLN A 76 -4.11 -4.57 -25.01
C GLN A 76 -3.94 -3.72 -26.26
N ASN A 77 -3.58 -4.36 -27.37
CA ASN A 77 -3.44 -3.72 -28.67
C ASN A 77 -4.81 -3.52 -29.36
N ASP A 78 -5.71 -2.79 -28.71
CA ASP A 78 -7.07 -2.50 -29.17
C ASP A 78 -7.31 -0.98 -29.15
N PRO A 79 -7.58 -0.34 -30.30
CA PRO A 79 -7.85 1.09 -30.36
C PRO A 79 -9.04 1.53 -29.52
N ALA A 80 -10.06 0.67 -29.36
CA ALA A 80 -11.26 0.99 -28.56
C ALA A 80 -10.93 1.10 -27.06
N LEU A 81 -9.84 0.47 -26.61
CA LEU A 81 -9.37 0.51 -25.23
C LEU A 81 -8.33 1.59 -24.95
N ASN A 82 -7.87 2.30 -25.99
CA ASN A 82 -6.76 3.25 -25.91
C ASN A 82 -7.09 4.56 -26.63
N MET A 83 -8.34 5.01 -26.50
CA MET A 83 -8.87 6.18 -27.21
C MET A 83 -8.35 7.51 -26.66
N ILE A 84 -7.74 7.53 -25.48
CA ILE A 84 -7.40 8.76 -24.74
C ILE A 84 -5.94 8.80 -24.31
N ASN A 85 -5.33 9.98 -24.33
CA ASN A 85 -4.02 10.18 -23.70
C ASN A 85 -4.19 10.45 -22.19
N PRO A 86 -3.63 9.60 -21.30
CA PRO A 86 -3.83 9.72 -19.85
C PRO A 86 -3.19 10.99 -19.27
N LYS A 87 -2.27 11.65 -19.99
CA LYS A 87 -1.55 12.86 -19.57
C LYS A 87 -2.28 14.18 -19.85
N LEU A 88 -3.45 14.15 -20.48
CA LEU A 88 -4.09 15.34 -21.08
C LEU A 88 -5.31 15.90 -20.32
N SER A 89 -5.49 15.58 -19.03
CA SER A 89 -6.55 16.18 -18.21
C SER A 89 -6.08 17.50 -17.57
N ALA A 90 -6.58 18.63 -18.06
CA ALA A 90 -6.39 19.91 -17.40
C ALA A 90 -7.18 19.95 -16.07
N GLY A 91 -6.47 20.01 -14.93
CA GLY A 91 -7.06 20.33 -13.62
C GLY A 91 -7.68 19.17 -12.82
N ALA A 92 -7.42 17.91 -13.18
CA ALA A 92 -7.90 16.73 -12.45
C ALA A 92 -6.78 15.70 -12.24
N VAL A 93 -6.89 14.90 -11.17
CA VAL A 93 -5.95 13.80 -10.87
C VAL A 93 -5.81 12.88 -12.08
N VAL A 94 -4.56 12.59 -12.48
CA VAL A 94 -4.23 11.77 -13.65
C VAL A 94 -5.00 10.45 -13.62
N ARG A 95 -5.66 10.09 -14.72
CA ARG A 95 -6.40 8.81 -14.84
C ARG A 95 -5.41 7.65 -14.97
N PRO A 96 -5.55 6.57 -14.18
CA PRO A 96 -4.66 5.43 -14.27
C PRO A 96 -4.92 4.60 -15.53
N ASP A 97 -3.86 3.99 -16.04
CA ASP A 97 -3.96 2.80 -16.90
C ASP A 97 -4.40 1.61 -16.02
N LEU A 98 -5.29 0.77 -16.53
CA LEU A 98 -5.87 -0.31 -15.73
C LEU A 98 -5.34 -1.70 -16.12
N SER A 99 -4.28 -1.79 -16.94
CA SER A 99 -3.68 -3.07 -17.37
C SER A 99 -3.26 -3.96 -16.20
N ASN A 100 -2.83 -3.34 -15.10
CA ASN A 100 -2.28 -4.03 -13.93
C ASN A 100 -3.30 -4.15 -12.78
N ALA A 101 -4.48 -3.54 -12.92
CA ALA A 101 -5.43 -3.35 -11.82
C ALA A 101 -5.90 -4.68 -11.22
N GLY A 102 -6.18 -5.68 -12.08
CA GLY A 102 -6.66 -6.99 -11.65
C GLY A 102 -5.65 -7.84 -10.87
N LEU A 103 -4.36 -7.45 -10.84
CA LEU A 103 -3.32 -8.11 -10.03
C LEU A 103 -3.14 -7.42 -8.67
N ILE A 104 -3.14 -6.09 -8.64
CA ILE A 104 -2.69 -5.32 -7.47
C ILE A 104 -3.83 -4.96 -6.51
N PHE A 105 -5.05 -4.80 -7.01
CA PHE A 105 -6.22 -4.46 -6.20
C PHE A 105 -7.07 -5.70 -5.92
N ASP A 106 -7.67 -5.76 -4.73
CA ASP A 106 -8.59 -6.84 -4.39
C ASP A 106 -9.89 -6.75 -5.21
N GLU A 107 -10.45 -7.90 -5.57
CA GLU A 107 -11.62 -7.98 -6.46
C GLU A 107 -12.89 -7.40 -5.83
N GLN A 108 -13.10 -7.60 -4.52
CA GLN A 108 -14.24 -7.00 -3.82
C GLN A 108 -14.06 -5.50 -3.73
N PHE A 109 -12.85 -5.03 -3.42
CA PHE A 109 -12.54 -3.60 -3.45
C PHE A 109 -12.81 -2.98 -4.82
N LEU A 110 -12.32 -3.59 -5.91
CA LEU A 110 -12.53 -3.08 -7.27
C LEU A 110 -14.02 -3.00 -7.63
N ALA A 111 -14.79 -4.05 -7.34
CA ALA A 111 -16.23 -4.04 -7.63
C ALA A 111 -16.96 -2.94 -6.85
N HIS A 112 -16.66 -2.79 -5.56
CA HIS A 112 -17.20 -1.71 -4.75
C HIS A 112 -16.71 -0.32 -5.19
N PHE A 113 -15.48 -0.20 -5.67
CA PHE A 113 -14.93 1.06 -6.18
C PHE A 113 -15.61 1.50 -7.48
N ILE A 114 -15.93 0.56 -8.37
CA ILE A 114 -16.74 0.84 -9.56
C ILE A 114 -18.14 1.28 -9.14
N LYS A 115 -18.78 0.55 -8.22
CA LYS A 115 -20.15 0.85 -7.77
C LYS A 115 -20.27 2.19 -7.06
N ASP A 116 -19.40 2.46 -6.07
CA ASP A 116 -19.33 3.71 -5.33
C ASP A 116 -17.89 3.99 -4.87
N PRO A 117 -17.13 4.80 -5.62
CA PRO A 117 -15.71 5.03 -5.33
C PRO A 117 -15.50 5.80 -4.01
N VAL A 118 -16.46 6.61 -3.58
CA VAL A 118 -16.34 7.41 -2.34
C VAL A 118 -16.46 6.52 -1.12
N ARG A 119 -17.41 5.58 -1.12
CA ARG A 119 -17.54 4.58 -0.05
C ARG A 119 -16.35 3.64 -0.04
N ALA A 120 -15.95 3.12 -1.21
CA ALA A 120 -14.82 2.20 -1.32
C ALA A 120 -13.52 2.81 -0.81
N THR A 121 -13.25 4.09 -1.12
CA THR A 121 -12.02 4.78 -0.71
C THR A 121 -12.08 5.44 0.67
N LEU A 122 -13.18 5.32 1.39
CA LEU A 122 -13.42 6.01 2.66
C LEU A 122 -13.23 7.53 2.53
N LEU A 123 -13.91 8.18 1.58
CA LEU A 123 -13.87 9.63 1.42
C LEU A 123 -15.23 10.31 1.63
N ASP A 124 -16.19 9.58 2.20
CA ASP A 124 -17.57 10.01 2.47
C ASP A 124 -17.68 11.20 3.43
N ALA A 125 -16.60 11.56 4.12
CA ALA A 125 -16.49 12.78 4.91
C ALA A 125 -16.45 14.06 4.05
N LYS A 126 -15.84 13.99 2.86
CA LYS A 126 -15.61 15.14 1.98
C LYS A 126 -16.47 15.09 0.73
N PHE A 127 -16.63 13.91 0.14
CA PHE A 127 -17.35 13.73 -1.12
C PHE A 127 -18.73 13.11 -0.91
N MET A 128 -19.64 13.45 -1.83
CA MET A 128 -20.97 12.87 -1.90
C MET A 128 -20.88 11.38 -2.22
N VAL A 129 -21.66 10.55 -1.52
CA VAL A 129 -21.84 9.12 -1.84
C VAL A 129 -23.06 8.93 -2.74
N SER A 130 -23.16 7.82 -3.47
CA SER A 130 -24.38 7.57 -4.26
C SER A 130 -25.56 7.22 -3.35
N CYS A 131 -26.72 7.85 -3.61
CA CYS A 131 -27.98 7.54 -2.94
C CYS A 131 -28.90 6.65 -3.80
N ASP A 132 -28.42 6.24 -4.98
CA ASP A 132 -29.20 5.42 -5.91
C ASP A 132 -29.44 4.01 -5.35
N GLY A 133 -30.62 3.46 -5.64
CA GLY A 133 -31.01 2.11 -5.20
C GLY A 133 -31.42 2.00 -3.72
N LEU A 134 -31.50 3.13 -3.00
CA LEU A 134 -32.05 3.18 -1.64
C LEU A 134 -33.57 3.35 -1.65
N ASP A 135 -34.25 2.89 -0.60
CA ASP A 135 -35.66 3.22 -0.36
C ASP A 135 -35.84 4.72 -0.05
N GLU A 136 -37.07 5.22 -0.12
CA GLU A 136 -37.37 6.67 0.02
C GLU A 136 -36.82 7.28 1.32
N ALA A 137 -36.91 6.57 2.45
CA ALA A 137 -36.45 7.07 3.74
C ALA A 137 -34.91 7.07 3.84
N ALA A 138 -34.27 6.00 3.35
CA ALA A 138 -32.82 5.88 3.30
C ALA A 138 -32.21 6.86 2.29
N ALA A 139 -32.87 7.11 1.16
CA ALA A 139 -32.48 8.10 0.16
C ALA A 139 -32.51 9.52 0.74
N ALA A 140 -33.60 9.92 1.40
CA ALA A 140 -33.69 11.23 2.05
C ALA A 140 -32.58 11.44 3.09
N THR A 141 -32.30 10.41 3.90
CA THR A 141 -31.21 10.43 4.89
C THR A 141 -29.83 10.54 4.20
N CYS A 142 -29.65 9.85 3.08
CA CYS A 142 -28.42 9.90 2.29
C CYS A 142 -28.20 11.29 1.67
N GLU A 143 -29.24 11.90 1.11
CA GLU A 143 -29.20 13.26 0.54
C GLU A 143 -28.88 14.30 1.60
N GLU A 144 -29.51 14.20 2.78
CA GLU A 144 -29.19 15.07 3.92
C GLU A 144 -27.71 14.95 4.30
N ARG A 145 -27.17 13.72 4.33
CA ARG A 145 -25.75 13.47 4.59
C ARG A 145 -24.82 13.98 3.49
N ASN A 146 -25.31 14.12 2.26
CA ASN A 146 -24.54 14.67 1.15
C ASN A 146 -24.55 16.20 1.11
N ASN A 147 -25.40 16.85 1.90
CA ASN A 147 -25.49 18.32 1.94
C ASN A 147 -24.14 18.95 2.32
N GLY A 148 -23.68 19.89 1.50
CA GLY A 148 -22.41 20.60 1.68
C GLY A 148 -21.14 19.82 1.28
N LYS A 149 -21.28 18.61 0.72
CA LYS A 149 -20.14 17.82 0.22
C LYS A 149 -19.88 18.06 -1.27
N GLU A 150 -18.64 17.84 -1.69
CA GLU A 150 -18.21 17.98 -3.09
C GLU A 150 -18.57 16.71 -3.89
N SER A 151 -18.77 16.84 -5.21
CA SER A 151 -18.90 15.67 -6.08
C SER A 151 -17.56 14.99 -6.31
N TYR A 152 -17.55 13.66 -6.33
CA TYR A 152 -16.35 12.89 -6.67
C TYR A 152 -16.15 12.85 -8.21
N PRO A 153 -14.94 13.07 -8.75
CA PRO A 153 -14.70 13.15 -10.20
C PRO A 153 -15.01 11.87 -10.98
N MET A 154 -14.85 10.71 -10.34
CA MET A 154 -15.32 9.45 -10.90
C MET A 154 -16.76 9.25 -10.48
N THR A 155 -17.68 9.23 -11.44
CA THR A 155 -19.08 8.91 -11.14
C THR A 155 -19.18 7.52 -10.50
N ALA A 156 -20.14 7.36 -9.61
CA ALA A 156 -20.59 6.05 -9.17
C ALA A 156 -21.28 5.34 -10.35
N PHE A 157 -21.03 4.04 -10.53
CA PHE A 157 -21.67 3.22 -11.57
C PHE A 157 -22.81 2.38 -10.98
N THR A 158 -23.64 2.99 -10.15
CA THR A 158 -24.80 2.36 -9.49
C THR A 158 -25.88 1.87 -10.45
N TYR A 159 -25.85 2.32 -11.70
CA TYR A 159 -26.75 1.86 -12.76
C TYR A 159 -26.34 0.53 -13.39
N LEU A 160 -25.10 0.06 -13.17
CA LEU A 160 -24.66 -1.26 -13.58
C LEU A 160 -25.13 -2.29 -12.55
N ASP A 161 -25.65 -3.42 -13.03
CA ASP A 161 -25.96 -4.53 -12.14
C ASP A 161 -24.68 -5.22 -11.62
N ASP A 162 -24.82 -5.97 -10.53
CA ASP A 162 -23.68 -6.59 -9.85
C ASP A 162 -22.94 -7.59 -10.76
N ALA A 163 -23.66 -8.29 -11.65
CA ALA A 163 -23.07 -9.21 -12.61
C ALA A 163 -22.18 -8.49 -13.65
N THR A 164 -22.62 -7.34 -14.15
CA THR A 164 -21.87 -6.52 -15.09
C THR A 164 -20.58 -5.99 -14.45
N ILE A 165 -20.66 -5.53 -13.20
CA ILE A 165 -19.48 -5.07 -12.44
C ILE A 165 -18.49 -6.22 -12.22
N VAL A 166 -18.98 -7.40 -11.80
CA VAL A 166 -18.14 -8.61 -11.62
C VAL A 166 -17.43 -8.99 -12.91
N ASN A 167 -18.14 -8.92 -14.05
CA ASN A 167 -17.56 -9.22 -15.36
C ASN A 167 -16.46 -8.22 -15.74
N ILE A 168 -16.64 -6.91 -15.49
CA ILE A 168 -15.60 -5.89 -15.70
C ILE A 168 -14.34 -6.23 -14.90
N VAL A 169 -14.50 -6.57 -13.62
CA VAL A 169 -13.36 -6.95 -12.76
C VAL A 169 -12.70 -8.24 -13.25
N ALA A 170 -13.49 -9.22 -13.72
CA ALA A 170 -12.97 -10.46 -14.30
C ALA A 170 -12.16 -10.21 -15.57
N TYR A 171 -12.58 -9.26 -16.41
CA TYR A 171 -11.81 -8.82 -17.55
C TYR A 171 -10.47 -8.22 -17.12
N LEU A 172 -10.46 -7.29 -16.15
CA LEU A 172 -9.21 -6.71 -15.61
C LEU A 172 -8.27 -7.76 -15.02
N GLN A 173 -8.80 -8.80 -14.36
CA GLN A 173 -8.01 -9.94 -13.87
C GLN A 173 -7.45 -10.78 -15.02
N SER A 174 -8.21 -10.98 -16.09
CA SER A 174 -7.81 -11.84 -17.22
C SER A 174 -6.65 -11.28 -18.03
N ILE A 175 -6.51 -9.95 -18.08
CA ILE A 175 -5.45 -9.25 -18.81
C ILE A 175 -4.22 -8.93 -17.95
N ALA A 176 -4.34 -9.08 -16.63
CA ALA A 176 -3.29 -8.69 -15.71
C ALA A 176 -2.05 -9.59 -15.89
N PRO A 177 -0.83 -9.05 -15.74
CA PRO A 177 0.38 -9.85 -15.81
C PRO A 177 0.45 -10.86 -14.66
N LYS A 178 1.29 -11.88 -14.79
CA LYS A 178 1.50 -12.88 -13.73
C LYS A 178 2.20 -12.30 -12.49
N SER A 179 3.02 -11.28 -12.67
CA SER A 179 3.82 -10.67 -11.61
C SER A 179 4.27 -9.27 -12.01
N LEU A 180 4.48 -8.41 -11.02
CA LEU A 180 5.09 -7.09 -11.15
C LEU A 180 6.22 -6.95 -10.11
N SER A 181 7.21 -6.10 -10.40
CA SER A 181 8.22 -5.71 -9.42
C SER A 181 7.64 -4.81 -8.33
N ASP A 182 8.31 -4.73 -7.18
CA ASP A 182 7.87 -3.88 -6.06
C ASP A 182 7.74 -2.40 -6.46
N LYS A 183 8.64 -1.94 -7.35
CA LYS A 183 8.61 -0.58 -7.89
C LYS A 183 7.43 -0.36 -8.82
N GLU A 184 7.09 -1.31 -9.69
CA GLU A 184 5.92 -1.20 -10.56
C GLU A 184 4.64 -1.15 -9.73
N VAL A 185 4.50 -2.01 -8.72
CA VAL A 185 3.35 -1.98 -7.80
C VAL A 185 3.27 -0.65 -7.04
N PHE A 186 4.40 -0.12 -6.55
CA PHE A 186 4.43 1.21 -5.93
C PHE A 186 3.99 2.31 -6.89
N ILE A 187 4.44 2.27 -8.14
CA ILE A 187 4.05 3.25 -9.15
C ILE A 187 2.55 3.21 -9.36
N GLU A 188 1.96 2.04 -9.59
CA GLU A 188 0.53 1.91 -9.81
C GLU A 188 -0.30 2.35 -8.58
N ALA A 189 0.14 1.97 -7.38
CA ALA A 189 -0.61 2.20 -6.14
C ALA A 189 -0.49 3.62 -5.60
N CYS A 190 0.70 4.22 -5.66
CA CYS A 190 1.02 5.41 -4.86
C CYS A 190 1.45 6.62 -5.70
N SER A 191 2.02 6.41 -6.89
CA SER A 191 2.69 7.49 -7.62
C SER A 191 1.81 8.63 -8.08
N ARG A 192 0.50 8.39 -8.24
CA ARG A 192 -0.43 9.42 -8.69
C ARG A 192 -0.48 10.59 -7.71
N CYS A 193 -0.24 10.33 -6.42
CA CYS A 193 -0.26 11.35 -5.37
C CYS A 193 1.12 11.58 -4.72
N HIS A 194 1.97 10.56 -4.66
CA HIS A 194 3.19 10.60 -3.87
C HIS A 194 4.46 10.57 -4.71
N SER A 195 5.42 11.44 -4.34
CA SER A 195 6.79 11.35 -4.82
C SER A 195 7.61 10.39 -3.95
N ALA A 196 8.69 9.88 -4.51
CA ALA A 196 9.77 9.19 -3.82
C ALA A 196 11.11 9.74 -4.35
N VAL A 197 11.35 11.02 -4.09
CA VAL A 197 12.44 11.79 -4.72
C VAL A 197 13.85 11.32 -4.32
N TYR A 198 13.99 10.48 -3.29
CA TYR A 198 15.26 9.85 -2.95
C TYR A 198 15.45 8.46 -3.57
N ASP A 199 14.49 7.92 -4.32
CA ASP A 199 14.71 6.78 -5.21
C ASP A 199 15.57 7.18 -6.42
N LYS A 200 16.82 7.58 -6.15
CA LYS A 200 17.83 7.97 -7.14
C LYS A 200 18.39 6.73 -7.84
N ASN A 201 17.50 5.94 -8.45
CA ASN A 201 17.78 4.61 -8.97
C ASN A 201 18.24 3.62 -7.89
N GLN A 202 17.85 3.82 -6.62
CA GLN A 202 18.35 2.99 -5.51
C GLN A 202 17.75 1.60 -5.57
N TYR A 203 16.45 1.52 -5.87
CA TYR A 203 15.75 0.26 -6.06
C TYR A 203 16.36 -0.53 -7.22
N ASP A 204 16.47 0.10 -8.39
CA ASP A 204 16.98 -0.54 -9.60
C ASP A 204 18.45 -0.96 -9.43
N SER A 205 19.28 -0.12 -8.79
CA SER A 205 20.68 -0.47 -8.49
C SER A 205 20.81 -1.69 -7.58
N LYS A 206 19.90 -1.89 -6.62
CA LYS A 206 19.89 -3.09 -5.77
C LYS A 206 19.55 -4.33 -6.60
N PHE A 207 18.54 -4.22 -7.47
CA PHE A 207 18.13 -5.31 -8.34
C PHE A 207 19.24 -5.67 -9.35
N PHE A 208 19.86 -4.66 -9.99
CA PHE A 208 20.99 -4.85 -10.91
C PHE A 208 22.18 -5.48 -10.19
N ALA A 209 22.48 -5.07 -8.96
CA ALA A 209 23.55 -5.67 -8.17
C ALA A 209 23.27 -7.14 -7.83
N GLN A 210 22.03 -7.50 -7.48
CA GLN A 210 21.63 -8.88 -7.21
C GLN A 210 21.70 -9.75 -8.48
N HIS A 211 21.14 -9.26 -9.58
CA HIS A 211 21.21 -9.91 -10.90
C HIS A 211 22.66 -10.14 -11.33
N ASN A 212 23.48 -9.09 -11.30
CA ASN A 212 24.90 -9.18 -11.68
C ASN A 212 25.68 -10.12 -10.75
N ALA A 213 25.33 -10.19 -9.45
CA ALA A 213 25.95 -11.12 -8.50
C ALA A 213 25.62 -12.59 -8.80
N MET A 214 24.43 -12.88 -9.36
CA MET A 214 24.09 -14.23 -9.83
C MET A 214 24.82 -14.61 -11.12
N ILE A 215 25.04 -13.64 -12.01
CA ILE A 215 25.64 -13.88 -13.33
C ILE A 215 27.15 -13.92 -13.30
N THR A 216 27.80 -13.16 -12.40
CA THR A 216 29.27 -13.08 -12.34
C THR A 216 29.93 -14.47 -12.17
N PRO A 217 29.47 -15.36 -11.26
CA PRO A 217 30.00 -16.73 -11.16
C PRO A 217 29.79 -17.56 -12.43
N LEU A 218 28.67 -17.35 -13.14
CA LEU A 218 28.39 -18.05 -14.40
C LEU A 218 29.34 -17.59 -15.51
N ILE A 219 29.67 -16.29 -15.57
CA ILE A 219 30.67 -15.75 -16.50
C ILE A 219 32.03 -16.39 -16.25
N ASP A 220 32.46 -16.46 -14.99
CA ASP A 220 33.74 -17.06 -14.63
C ASP A 220 33.78 -18.55 -14.96
N LYS A 221 32.67 -19.26 -14.71
CA LYS A 221 32.52 -20.68 -15.06
C LYS A 221 32.53 -20.90 -16.57
N ALA A 222 31.85 -20.06 -17.35
CA ALA A 222 31.85 -20.12 -18.81
C ALA A 222 33.24 -19.89 -19.39
N LYS A 223 33.99 -18.91 -18.86
CA LYS A 223 35.39 -18.68 -19.24
C LYS A 223 36.31 -19.85 -18.90
N ALA A 224 36.02 -20.59 -17.82
CA ALA A 224 36.82 -21.73 -17.38
C ALA A 224 36.48 -23.05 -18.08
N ALA A 225 35.29 -23.20 -18.65
CA ALA A 225 34.77 -24.46 -19.17
C ALA A 225 35.43 -24.96 -20.48
N GLY A 226 36.21 -24.12 -21.17
CA GLY A 226 36.93 -24.48 -22.39
C GLY A 226 36.06 -24.68 -23.65
N SER A 227 34.76 -24.96 -23.51
CA SER A 227 33.76 -24.98 -24.58
C SER A 227 32.35 -24.68 -24.03
N ASP A 228 31.43 -24.26 -24.91
CA ASP A 228 30.04 -23.98 -24.54
C ASP A 228 29.29 -25.24 -24.07
N ASP A 229 29.57 -26.40 -24.68
CA ASP A 229 28.96 -27.69 -24.29
C ASP A 229 29.36 -28.09 -22.87
N ALA A 230 30.67 -28.04 -22.56
CA ALA A 230 31.18 -28.33 -21.22
C ALA A 230 30.67 -27.33 -20.17
N PHE A 231 30.45 -26.07 -20.57
CA PHE A 231 29.81 -25.09 -19.70
C PHE A 231 28.37 -25.49 -19.40
N MET A 232 27.56 -25.79 -20.42
CA MET A 232 26.15 -26.14 -20.26
C MET A 232 25.95 -27.43 -19.45
N GLU A 233 26.82 -28.43 -19.60
CA GLU A 233 26.80 -29.67 -18.80
C GLU A 233 27.17 -29.44 -17.33
N SER A 234 27.92 -28.37 -17.03
CA SER A 234 28.33 -28.07 -15.67
C SER A 234 27.22 -27.41 -14.83
N LEU A 235 26.17 -26.89 -15.46
CA LEU A 235 25.10 -26.12 -14.82
C LEU A 235 24.06 -27.03 -14.15
N ASP A 236 23.43 -26.54 -13.09
CA ASP A 236 22.17 -27.10 -12.60
C ASP A 236 21.00 -26.72 -13.53
N ASP A 237 19.85 -27.37 -13.34
CA ASP A 237 18.66 -27.18 -14.19
C ASP A 237 18.18 -25.72 -14.22
N SER A 238 18.30 -24.99 -13.12
CA SER A 238 17.88 -23.59 -13.03
C SER A 238 18.79 -22.68 -13.85
N ASN A 239 20.11 -22.84 -13.71
CA ASN A 239 21.10 -22.07 -14.44
C ASN A 239 21.10 -22.42 -15.93
N LYS A 240 20.83 -23.69 -16.27
CA LYS A 240 20.66 -24.12 -17.66
C LYS A 240 19.44 -23.47 -18.30
N ALA A 241 18.28 -23.51 -17.63
CA ALA A 241 17.06 -22.84 -18.09
C ALA A 241 17.27 -21.33 -18.24
N PHE A 242 18.02 -20.70 -17.33
CA PHE A 242 18.38 -19.29 -17.44
C PHE A 242 19.21 -19.00 -18.71
N VAL A 243 20.27 -19.76 -18.96
CA VAL A 243 21.10 -19.57 -20.18
C VAL A 243 20.29 -19.83 -21.45
N GLU A 244 19.42 -20.85 -21.46
CA GLU A 244 18.50 -21.13 -22.57
C GLU A 244 17.53 -19.95 -22.81
N SER A 245 17.05 -19.31 -21.74
CA SER A 245 16.22 -18.11 -21.85
C SER A 245 16.98 -16.92 -22.45
N LEU A 246 18.27 -16.74 -22.13
CA LEU A 246 19.11 -15.70 -22.73
C LEU A 246 19.34 -15.94 -24.22
N ILE A 247 19.52 -17.20 -24.63
CA ILE A 247 19.60 -17.57 -26.06
C ILE A 247 18.27 -17.22 -26.75
N GLY A 248 17.14 -17.57 -26.13
CA GLY A 248 15.82 -17.21 -26.62
C GLY A 248 15.64 -15.70 -26.79
N TYR A 249 16.09 -14.92 -25.82
CA TYR A 249 16.03 -13.46 -25.87
C TYR A 249 16.93 -12.88 -26.97
N ALA A 250 18.15 -13.40 -27.15
CA ALA A 250 19.04 -12.99 -28.22
C ALA A 250 18.45 -13.29 -29.61
N LYS A 251 17.83 -14.46 -29.79
CA LYS A 251 17.10 -14.82 -31.01
C LYS A 251 15.93 -13.88 -31.27
N LEU A 252 15.19 -13.49 -30.22
CA LEU A 252 14.09 -12.53 -30.34
C LEU A 252 14.60 -11.15 -30.74
N HIS A 253 15.73 -10.71 -30.17
CA HIS A 253 16.33 -9.42 -30.50
C HIS A 253 16.77 -9.34 -31.96
N ASP A 254 17.31 -10.41 -32.53
CA ASP A 254 17.63 -10.47 -33.97
C ASP A 254 16.37 -10.30 -34.84
N LYS A 255 15.21 -10.81 -34.40
CA LYS A 255 13.92 -10.64 -35.11
C LYS A 255 13.42 -9.19 -35.07
N LEU A 256 13.75 -8.41 -34.04
CA LEU A 256 13.30 -7.02 -33.91
C LEU A 256 13.86 -6.09 -34.99
N ALA A 257 14.96 -6.47 -35.62
CA ALA A 257 15.58 -5.70 -36.71
C ALA A 257 15.03 -6.05 -38.10
N LEU A 258 14.10 -7.01 -38.19
CA LEU A 258 13.60 -7.59 -39.44
C LEU A 258 12.12 -7.25 -39.67
N SER A 259 11.73 -7.13 -40.93
CA SER A 259 10.32 -7.09 -41.33
C SER A 259 9.67 -8.47 -41.25
N GLU A 260 8.33 -8.53 -41.24
CA GLU A 260 7.57 -9.78 -41.13
C GLU A 260 7.93 -10.80 -42.24
N ALA A 261 8.15 -10.33 -43.47
CA ALA A 261 8.59 -11.17 -44.59
C ALA A 261 10.02 -11.71 -44.41
N GLU A 262 10.93 -10.91 -43.83
CA GLU A 262 12.30 -11.33 -43.54
C GLU A 262 12.36 -12.31 -42.36
N ILE A 263 11.45 -12.17 -41.39
CA ILE A 263 11.31 -13.13 -40.29
C ILE A 263 10.89 -14.49 -40.84
N ASP A 264 9.90 -14.57 -41.72
CA ASP A 264 9.45 -15.84 -42.31
C ASP A 264 10.55 -16.53 -43.12
N GLU A 265 11.36 -15.77 -43.85
CA GLU A 265 12.48 -16.32 -44.62
C GLU A 265 13.65 -16.79 -43.72
N GLN A 266 13.92 -16.07 -42.63
CA GLN A 266 15.07 -16.33 -41.76
C GLN A 266 14.73 -17.15 -40.50
N LEU A 267 13.46 -17.48 -40.27
CA LEU A 267 12.96 -18.06 -39.03
C LEU A 267 13.74 -19.32 -38.61
N ASP A 268 13.93 -20.25 -39.52
CA ASP A 268 14.64 -21.50 -39.26
C ASP A 268 16.12 -21.27 -38.94
N SER A 269 16.76 -20.33 -39.65
CA SER A 269 18.16 -19.97 -39.39
C SER A 269 18.34 -19.28 -38.03
N ILE A 270 17.42 -18.39 -37.65
CA ILE A 270 17.42 -17.73 -36.34
C ILE A 270 17.14 -18.74 -35.23
N ASN A 271 16.18 -19.65 -35.43
CA ASN A 271 15.84 -20.68 -34.45
C ASN A 271 16.99 -21.69 -34.26
N ALA A 272 17.79 -21.95 -35.30
CA ALA A 272 18.95 -22.83 -35.23
C ALA A 272 20.17 -22.22 -34.51
N LYS A 273 20.20 -20.89 -34.28
CA LYS A 273 21.33 -20.23 -33.60
C LYS A 273 21.58 -20.82 -32.20
N THR A 274 22.85 -20.90 -31.85
CA THR A 274 23.38 -21.46 -30.60
C THR A 274 24.19 -20.41 -29.86
N LEU A 275 24.80 -20.78 -28.72
CA LEU A 275 25.71 -19.90 -27.98
C LEU A 275 26.84 -19.37 -28.86
N ALA A 276 27.39 -20.19 -29.75
CA ALA A 276 28.49 -19.81 -30.64
C ALA A 276 28.11 -18.64 -31.56
N ASP A 277 26.87 -18.61 -32.05
CA ASP A 277 26.36 -17.53 -32.92
C ASP A 277 26.24 -16.19 -32.21
N PHE A 278 26.15 -16.21 -30.87
CA PHE A 278 26.10 -15.02 -30.01
C PHE A 278 27.44 -14.73 -29.31
N GLY A 279 28.54 -15.29 -29.83
CA GLY A 279 29.89 -15.06 -29.29
C GLY A 279 30.26 -15.92 -28.08
N GLY A 280 29.52 -17.00 -27.83
CA GLY A 280 29.72 -17.97 -26.75
C GLY A 280 29.04 -17.60 -25.44
N ALA A 281 29.00 -18.56 -24.50
CA ALA A 281 28.33 -18.41 -23.21
C ALA A 281 28.82 -17.20 -22.41
N ALA A 282 30.14 -16.97 -22.35
CA ALA A 282 30.72 -15.87 -21.60
C ALA A 282 30.28 -14.49 -22.13
N THR A 283 30.18 -14.35 -23.46
CA THR A 283 29.75 -13.09 -24.10
C THR A 283 28.27 -12.84 -23.87
N LEU A 284 27.43 -13.87 -24.05
CA LEU A 284 25.99 -13.76 -23.82
C LEU A 284 25.69 -13.39 -22.37
N LEU A 285 26.37 -14.02 -21.41
CA LEU A 285 26.25 -13.70 -19.98
C LEU A 285 26.76 -12.29 -19.66
N GLN A 286 27.87 -11.84 -20.25
CA GLN A 286 28.35 -10.47 -20.07
C GLN A 286 27.36 -9.42 -20.59
N ASN A 287 26.76 -9.66 -21.75
CA ASN A 287 25.74 -8.78 -22.32
C ASN A 287 24.44 -8.74 -21.51
N SER A 288 24.21 -9.76 -20.68
CA SER A 288 23.08 -9.79 -19.75
C SER A 288 23.33 -9.04 -18.43
N LEU A 289 24.55 -8.54 -18.18
CA LEU A 289 24.82 -7.69 -17.02
C LEU A 289 24.09 -6.34 -17.15
N LEU A 290 23.50 -5.89 -16.06
CA LEU A 290 22.75 -4.64 -16.00
C LEU A 290 23.61 -3.53 -15.40
N GLU A 291 23.77 -2.42 -16.12
CA GLU A 291 24.45 -1.22 -15.63
C GLU A 291 23.47 -0.07 -15.43
N SER A 292 23.53 0.59 -14.28
CA SER A 292 22.77 1.83 -14.03
C SER A 292 23.37 2.99 -14.85
N LYS A 293 22.88 3.21 -16.06
CA LYS A 293 23.36 4.30 -16.95
C LYS A 293 22.66 5.67 -16.74
N PHE A 294 21.82 5.86 -15.71
CA PHE A 294 20.96 7.05 -15.60
C PHE A 294 21.17 7.97 -14.37
N VAL A 295 20.81 9.25 -14.59
CA VAL A 295 20.96 10.44 -13.75
C VAL A 295 19.93 10.50 -12.60
N LYS A 296 20.40 11.02 -11.47
CA LYS A 296 19.84 11.26 -10.11
C LYS A 296 18.43 11.88 -9.95
N ALA A 297 17.55 11.91 -10.94
CA ALA A 297 16.19 12.38 -10.72
C ALA A 297 15.41 11.26 -10.00
N GLY A 298 15.09 11.45 -8.71
CA GLY A 298 14.21 10.53 -8.01
C GLY A 298 12.78 10.60 -8.53
N PHE A 299 11.95 9.67 -8.07
CA PHE A 299 10.60 9.50 -8.55
C PHE A 299 9.68 10.68 -8.15
N GLN A 300 8.94 11.25 -9.11
CA GLN A 300 8.01 12.36 -8.90
C GLN A 300 6.56 11.90 -9.05
N ALA A 301 5.67 12.46 -8.23
CA ALA A 301 4.25 12.20 -8.33
C ALA A 301 3.68 12.60 -9.71
N GLY A 302 2.73 11.81 -10.21
CA GLY A 302 2.04 12.10 -11.47
C GLY A 302 1.14 13.33 -11.41
N THR A 303 0.63 13.68 -10.22
CA THR A 303 -0.21 14.87 -9.99
C THR A 303 0.54 15.89 -9.14
N PRO A 304 0.54 17.18 -9.50
CA PRO A 304 1.15 18.22 -8.68
C PRO A 304 0.59 18.26 -7.26
N ALA A 305 1.45 18.41 -6.25
CA ALA A 305 1.05 18.40 -4.85
C ALA A 305 0.01 19.49 -4.48
N ALA A 306 0.01 20.61 -5.21
CA ALA A 306 -0.99 21.67 -5.04
C ALA A 306 -2.39 21.24 -5.49
N GLU A 307 -2.49 20.47 -6.57
CA GLU A 307 -3.76 19.91 -7.06
C GLU A 307 -4.27 18.84 -6.11
N VAL A 308 -3.38 17.94 -5.64
CA VAL A 308 -3.75 16.95 -4.62
C VAL A 308 -4.21 17.64 -3.33
N LYS A 309 -3.57 18.74 -2.92
CA LYS A 309 -4.02 19.54 -1.75
C LYS A 309 -5.37 20.20 -1.98
N GLY A 310 -5.60 20.79 -3.15
CA GLY A 310 -6.91 21.38 -3.47
C GLY A 310 -8.01 20.32 -3.43
N TYR A 311 -7.71 19.16 -3.99
CA TYR A 311 -8.67 18.07 -4.15
C TYR A 311 -8.90 17.25 -2.86
N LEU A 312 -7.86 16.76 -2.19
CA LEU A 312 -7.99 15.96 -0.95
C LEU A 312 -7.90 16.78 0.33
N GLY A 313 -7.56 18.07 0.27
CA GLY A 313 -7.46 18.96 1.43
C GLY A 313 -6.11 18.92 2.14
N ASN A 314 -5.18 18.05 1.76
CA ASN A 314 -3.82 17.98 2.33
C ASN A 314 -2.74 17.77 1.28
N THR A 315 -1.55 18.29 1.56
CA THR A 315 -0.36 18.04 0.73
C THR A 315 0.11 16.60 0.93
N PRO A 316 0.25 15.80 -0.14
CA PRO A 316 0.79 14.45 -0.02
C PRO A 316 2.29 14.52 0.37
N PRO A 317 2.73 13.77 1.40
CA PRO A 317 4.14 13.71 1.74
C PRO A 317 4.96 12.97 0.68
N ASP A 318 6.25 13.32 0.58
CA ASP A 318 7.23 12.45 -0.07
C ASP A 318 7.42 11.17 0.74
N LEU A 319 7.41 10.03 0.07
CA LEU A 319 7.43 8.72 0.73
C LEU A 319 8.83 8.15 0.93
N SER A 320 9.88 8.80 0.43
CA SER A 320 11.20 8.20 0.40
C SER A 320 11.71 7.79 1.79
N MET A 321 11.43 8.61 2.81
CA MET A 321 11.87 8.37 4.20
C MET A 321 10.70 8.00 5.12
N MET A 322 9.52 7.73 4.57
CA MET A 322 8.34 7.48 5.38
C MET A 322 8.47 6.18 6.18
N ILE A 323 9.08 5.15 5.57
CA ILE A 323 9.35 3.86 6.23
C ILE A 323 10.24 4.00 7.47
N ARG A 324 11.17 4.97 7.46
CA ARG A 324 12.05 5.27 8.60
C ARG A 324 11.33 6.06 9.69
N SER A 325 10.35 6.86 9.31
CA SER A 325 9.58 7.71 10.23
C SER A 325 8.45 6.96 10.92
N LYS A 326 7.85 5.98 10.24
CA LYS A 326 6.64 5.27 10.69
C LYS A 326 6.84 3.77 10.93
N GLY A 327 7.83 3.17 10.27
CA GLY A 327 8.04 1.73 10.31
C GLY A 327 7.12 0.97 9.36
N ALA A 328 7.53 -0.24 9.00
CA ALA A 328 6.82 -1.11 8.05
C ALA A 328 5.41 -1.46 8.54
N HIS A 329 5.27 -1.85 9.80
CA HIS A 329 4.00 -2.27 10.38
C HIS A 329 2.96 -1.14 10.41
N GLU A 330 3.34 0.10 10.76
CA GLU A 330 2.40 1.23 10.76
C GLU A 330 1.95 1.56 9.33
N LEU A 331 2.86 1.54 8.35
CA LEU A 331 2.54 1.86 6.96
C LEU A 331 1.69 0.79 6.29
N ALA A 332 2.02 -0.49 6.50
CA ALA A 332 1.21 -1.63 6.03
C ALA A 332 -0.24 -1.47 6.54
N ALA A 333 -0.38 -1.25 7.85
CA ALA A 333 -1.70 -1.06 8.45
C ALA A 333 -2.42 0.23 8.03
N PHE A 334 -1.74 1.18 7.36
CA PHE A 334 -2.28 2.48 6.98
C PHE A 334 -2.74 2.55 5.52
N ILE A 335 -2.07 1.87 4.60
CA ILE A 335 -2.33 1.97 3.14
C ILE A 335 -3.79 1.61 2.80
N ASN A 336 -4.29 0.50 3.35
CA ASN A 336 -5.68 0.06 3.16
C ASN A 336 -6.65 0.58 4.24
N ASN A 337 -6.15 1.25 5.27
CA ASN A 337 -6.97 1.86 6.31
C ASN A 337 -6.44 3.26 6.68
N PRO A 338 -6.50 4.25 5.77
CA PRO A 338 -5.98 5.59 6.04
C PRO A 338 -6.83 6.36 7.04
N GLN A 339 -8.07 5.92 7.25
CA GLN A 339 -8.94 6.39 8.33
C GLN A 339 -8.71 5.68 9.67
N LYS A 340 -7.59 4.99 9.85
CA LYS A 340 -7.26 4.28 11.11
C LYS A 340 -7.33 5.23 12.30
N ILE A 341 -8.38 5.06 13.10
CA ILE A 341 -8.68 5.83 14.31
C ILE A 341 -8.63 4.87 15.50
N PRO A 342 -8.01 5.26 16.61
CA PRO A 342 -8.02 4.47 17.84
C PRO A 342 -9.45 4.12 18.27
N LEU A 343 -9.70 2.86 18.64
CA LEU A 343 -11.04 2.39 19.04
C LEU A 343 -11.59 3.21 20.22
N ILE A 344 -10.72 3.61 21.14
CA ILE A 344 -11.06 4.46 22.28
C ILE A 344 -11.60 5.84 21.86
N ASP A 345 -11.11 6.40 20.76
CA ASP A 345 -11.56 7.71 20.29
C ASP A 345 -12.90 7.61 19.55
N ILE A 346 -13.15 6.49 18.89
CA ILE A 346 -14.46 6.15 18.32
C ILE A 346 -15.50 6.01 19.44
N GLN A 347 -15.18 5.27 20.51
CA GLN A 347 -16.05 5.11 21.68
C GLN A 347 -16.36 6.46 22.34
N LYS A 348 -15.34 7.31 22.53
CA LYS A 348 -15.54 8.68 23.05
C LYS A 348 -16.46 9.51 22.14
N ALA A 349 -16.33 9.37 20.81
CA ALA A 349 -17.17 10.10 19.88
C ALA A 349 -18.65 9.71 20.00
N VAL A 350 -18.93 8.40 20.14
CA VAL A 350 -20.29 7.88 20.43
C VAL A 350 -20.85 8.49 21.72
N VAL A 351 -20.09 8.41 22.82
CA VAL A 351 -20.51 8.99 24.11
C VAL A 351 -20.76 10.50 23.99
N ASN A 352 -19.85 11.23 23.32
CA ASN A 352 -19.99 12.67 23.13
C ASN A 352 -21.23 13.03 22.31
N LYS A 353 -21.60 12.23 21.31
CA LYS A 353 -22.84 12.43 20.54
C LYS A 353 -24.07 12.25 21.42
N LEU A 354 -24.11 11.19 22.24
CA LEU A 354 -25.21 10.97 23.19
C LEU A 354 -25.36 12.11 24.20
N VAL A 355 -24.24 12.63 24.71
CA VAL A 355 -24.24 13.82 25.58
C VAL A 355 -24.78 15.04 24.84
N LYS A 356 -24.34 15.29 23.61
CA LYS A 356 -24.85 16.41 22.79
C LYS A 356 -26.36 16.30 22.54
N ASP A 357 -26.86 15.09 22.28
CA ASP A 357 -28.30 14.88 22.06
C ASP A 357 -29.11 15.21 23.32
N LYS A 358 -28.62 14.80 24.50
CA LYS A 358 -29.22 15.19 25.80
C LYS A 358 -29.16 16.70 26.04
N GLN A 359 -28.05 17.34 25.72
CA GLN A 359 -27.92 18.79 25.80
C GLN A 359 -28.92 19.50 24.88
N GLN A 360 -29.12 19.01 23.66
CA GLN A 360 -30.09 19.58 22.70
C GLN A 360 -31.54 19.38 23.16
N GLU A 361 -31.87 18.20 23.71
CA GLU A 361 -33.17 17.94 24.33
C GLU A 361 -33.45 18.95 25.46
N GLU A 362 -32.49 19.19 26.36
CA GLU A 362 -32.64 20.14 27.46
C GLU A 362 -32.75 21.60 26.96
N ILE A 363 -32.01 21.96 25.92
CA ILE A 363 -32.10 23.29 25.29
C ILE A 363 -33.45 23.49 24.62
N ALA A 364 -33.96 22.47 23.92
CA ALA A 364 -35.27 22.51 23.28
C ALA A 364 -36.41 22.62 24.30
N ALA A 365 -36.21 22.11 25.52
CA ALA A 365 -37.16 22.21 26.63
C ALA A 365 -37.13 23.56 27.37
N LEU A 366 -36.21 24.47 27.06
CA LEU A 366 -36.18 25.82 27.67
C LEU A 366 -37.41 26.64 27.26
N ASP A 367 -37.92 27.45 28.19
CA ASP A 367 -39.07 28.34 27.94
C ASP A 367 -38.82 29.23 26.70
N PRO A 368 -39.69 29.16 25.66
CA PRO A 368 -39.54 29.97 24.46
C PRO A 368 -39.65 31.47 24.72
N ASN A 369 -40.32 31.89 25.81
CA ASN A 369 -40.53 33.30 26.18
C ASN A 369 -39.47 33.84 27.15
N MET A 370 -38.46 33.05 27.49
CA MET A 370 -37.37 33.46 28.38
C MET A 370 -36.57 34.64 27.80
N GLU A 371 -36.15 35.56 28.67
CA GLU A 371 -35.28 36.68 28.31
C GLU A 371 -33.95 36.19 27.69
N SER A 372 -33.48 36.87 26.63
CA SER A 372 -32.39 36.40 25.77
C SER A 372 -31.06 36.20 26.51
N SER A 373 -30.69 37.09 27.43
CA SER A 373 -29.47 36.97 28.23
C SER A 373 -29.52 35.78 29.19
N THR A 374 -30.69 35.55 29.80
CA THR A 374 -30.95 34.41 30.70
C THR A 374 -30.92 33.09 29.94
N LYS A 375 -31.53 33.04 28.75
CA LYS A 375 -31.50 31.86 27.88
C LYS A 375 -30.07 31.49 27.47
N LYS A 376 -29.24 32.49 27.13
CA LYS A 376 -27.82 32.27 26.82
C LYS A 376 -27.03 31.72 28.02
N ALA A 377 -27.29 32.23 29.22
CA ALA A 377 -26.65 31.73 30.44
C ALA A 377 -27.00 30.27 30.70
N ARG A 378 -28.28 29.89 30.57
CA ARG A 378 -28.73 28.50 30.71
C ARG A 378 -28.15 27.57 29.66
N ILE A 379 -28.12 27.96 28.39
CA ILE A 379 -27.47 27.18 27.33
C ILE A 379 -26.00 26.92 27.68
N LYS A 380 -25.29 27.92 28.23
CA LYS A 380 -23.89 27.76 28.64
C LYS A 380 -23.73 26.74 29.78
N GLU A 381 -24.62 26.76 30.77
CA GLU A 381 -24.64 25.75 31.85
C GLU A 381 -24.90 24.34 31.31
N ILE A 382 -25.87 24.19 30.40
CA ILE A 382 -26.20 22.91 29.77
C ILE A 382 -25.02 22.35 28.98
N MET A 383 -24.33 23.20 28.21
CA MET A 383 -23.17 22.82 27.41
C MET A 383 -21.94 22.38 28.24
N LEU A 384 -21.90 22.71 29.53
CA LEU A 384 -20.85 22.25 30.46
C LEU A 384 -21.14 20.87 31.07
N LYS A 385 -22.36 20.36 30.95
CA LYS A 385 -22.73 19.03 31.45
C LYS A 385 -22.07 17.96 30.59
N ASP A 386 -21.41 17.01 31.25
CA ASP A 386 -20.69 15.89 30.64
C ASP A 386 -21.50 14.58 30.72
N ALA A 387 -20.87 13.47 30.33
CA ALA A 387 -21.47 12.15 30.38
C ALA A 387 -21.93 11.77 31.81
N THR A 388 -21.14 12.14 32.84
CA THR A 388 -21.47 11.89 34.24
C THR A 388 -22.74 12.62 34.66
N ALA A 389 -22.85 13.90 34.28
CA ALA A 389 -24.01 14.73 34.61
C ALA A 389 -25.33 14.20 34.04
N TYR A 390 -25.29 13.54 32.87
CA TYR A 390 -26.46 12.92 32.25
C TYR A 390 -26.61 11.41 32.53
N GLY A 391 -25.69 10.79 33.27
CA GLY A 391 -25.65 9.34 33.46
C GLY A 391 -25.47 8.57 32.14
N VAL A 392 -24.85 9.19 31.13
CA VAL A 392 -24.57 8.58 29.84
C VAL A 392 -23.33 7.71 29.96
N SER A 393 -23.45 6.47 29.51
CA SER A 393 -22.33 5.53 29.38
C SER A 393 -22.28 4.97 27.96
N LEU A 394 -21.18 4.31 27.62
CA LEU A 394 -21.04 3.65 26.32
C LEU A 394 -22.10 2.54 26.20
N PRO A 395 -22.99 2.59 25.19
CA PRO A 395 -24.05 1.59 25.04
C PRO A 395 -23.50 0.25 24.58
N ALA A 396 -24.30 -0.82 24.65
CA ALA A 396 -23.93 -2.11 24.07
C ALA A 396 -23.72 -1.98 22.54
N ASN A 397 -22.67 -2.61 22.02
CA ASN A 397 -22.29 -2.50 20.60
C ASN A 397 -23.18 -3.39 19.70
N THR A 398 -24.44 -3.00 19.52
CA THR A 398 -25.41 -3.76 18.72
C THR A 398 -25.24 -3.60 17.21
N ALA A 399 -24.43 -2.62 16.76
CA ALA A 399 -24.19 -2.32 15.34
C ALA A 399 -22.95 -3.03 14.77
N LYS A 400 -22.21 -3.79 15.58
CA LYS A 400 -21.00 -4.48 15.14
C LYS A 400 -21.34 -5.58 14.13
N SER A 401 -20.50 -5.74 13.12
CA SER A 401 -20.52 -6.93 12.26
C SER A 401 -19.95 -8.15 13.00
N GLU A 402 -20.24 -9.35 12.52
CA GLU A 402 -19.72 -10.61 13.13
C GLU A 402 -18.19 -10.67 13.21
N TRP A 403 -17.52 -10.01 12.26
CA TRP A 403 -16.07 -9.94 12.19
C TRP A 403 -15.45 -8.83 13.05
N GLN A 404 -16.26 -7.91 13.60
CA GLN A 404 -15.78 -6.82 14.45
C GLN A 404 -15.69 -7.26 15.91
N SER A 405 -14.65 -6.78 16.60
CA SER A 405 -14.52 -6.95 18.04
C SER A 405 -15.63 -6.21 18.79
N GLU A 406 -15.96 -6.64 20.00
CA GLU A 406 -16.93 -5.95 20.87
C GLU A 406 -16.58 -4.46 21.09
N ASN A 407 -15.27 -4.15 21.13
CA ASN A 407 -14.77 -2.80 21.36
C ASN A 407 -14.76 -1.91 20.11
N ASP A 408 -15.09 -2.46 18.92
CA ASP A 408 -15.09 -1.72 17.67
C ASP A 408 -16.45 -1.09 17.37
N TYR A 409 -16.62 0.17 17.76
CA TYR A 409 -17.84 0.96 17.58
C TYR A 409 -17.91 1.67 16.22
N THR A 410 -17.07 1.29 15.24
CA THR A 410 -16.98 1.99 13.94
C THR A 410 -18.33 2.08 13.23
N ASN A 411 -19.09 0.98 13.18
CA ASN A 411 -20.41 0.98 12.54
C ASN A 411 -21.40 1.90 13.26
N MET A 412 -21.48 1.79 14.60
CA MET A 412 -22.34 2.66 15.41
C MET A 412 -21.98 4.14 15.23
N ALA A 413 -20.69 4.48 15.26
CA ALA A 413 -20.24 5.85 15.08
C ALA A 413 -20.59 6.39 13.69
N ARG A 414 -20.55 5.56 12.64
CA ARG A 414 -21.00 5.93 11.29
C ARG A 414 -22.52 6.11 11.21
N GLU A 415 -23.30 5.21 11.81
CA GLU A 415 -24.76 5.31 11.86
C GLU A 415 -25.22 6.59 12.57
N MET A 416 -24.56 6.93 13.68
CA MET A 416 -24.81 8.13 14.47
C MET A 416 -24.20 9.41 13.87
N ASN A 417 -23.53 9.31 12.71
CA ASN A 417 -22.83 10.42 12.05
C ASN A 417 -21.84 11.16 12.99
N THR A 418 -21.12 10.38 13.81
CA THR A 418 -20.13 10.87 14.78
C THR A 418 -18.75 10.24 14.59
N MET A 419 -18.56 9.44 13.54
CA MET A 419 -17.26 8.84 13.23
C MET A 419 -16.20 9.95 13.12
N PRO A 420 -15.12 9.89 13.91
CA PRO A 420 -14.03 10.85 13.78
C PRO A 420 -13.44 10.79 12.37
N PHE A 421 -12.90 11.90 11.90
CA PHE A 421 -12.24 11.94 10.59
C PHE A 421 -10.79 11.49 10.73
N GLY A 422 -10.40 10.53 9.90
CA GLY A 422 -9.01 10.08 9.79
C GLY A 422 -8.18 10.97 8.88
N LYS A 423 -7.16 10.40 8.24
CA LYS A 423 -6.37 11.15 7.24
C LYS A 423 -7.19 11.32 5.96
N SER A 424 -6.88 12.35 5.19
CA SER A 424 -7.52 12.63 3.89
C SER A 424 -7.05 11.72 2.75
N MET A 425 -6.19 10.74 3.05
CA MET A 425 -5.70 9.80 2.05
C MET A 425 -6.83 8.80 1.73
N PRO A 426 -7.13 8.53 0.46
CA PRO A 426 -8.06 7.47 0.09
C PRO A 426 -7.50 6.09 0.42
N ARG A 427 -8.37 5.16 0.83
CA ARG A 427 -8.02 3.73 0.90
C ARG A 427 -7.58 3.27 -0.50
N VAL A 428 -6.46 2.57 -0.57
CA VAL A 428 -5.86 2.16 -1.86
C VAL A 428 -6.49 0.88 -2.41
N GLY A 429 -6.84 -0.08 -1.54
CA GLY A 429 -7.52 -1.31 -1.96
C GLY A 429 -6.59 -2.43 -2.41
N LEU A 430 -5.33 -2.42 -1.95
CA LEU A 430 -4.33 -3.39 -2.36
C LEU A 430 -4.62 -4.78 -1.83
N THR A 431 -4.25 -5.80 -2.60
CA THR A 431 -4.07 -7.16 -2.05
C THR A 431 -2.94 -7.16 -1.01
N GLU A 432 -2.93 -8.14 -0.10
CA GLU A 432 -1.88 -8.27 0.91
C GLU A 432 -0.48 -8.39 0.28
N SER A 433 -0.37 -9.13 -0.83
CA SER A 433 0.87 -9.24 -1.60
C SER A 433 1.30 -7.88 -2.16
N ALA A 434 0.39 -7.14 -2.81
CA ALA A 434 0.73 -5.84 -3.39
C ALA A 434 1.12 -4.82 -2.31
N GLU A 435 0.48 -4.84 -1.14
CA GLU A 435 0.88 -4.01 -0.01
C GLU A 435 2.30 -4.35 0.48
N HIS A 436 2.63 -5.64 0.64
CA HIS A 436 3.98 -6.07 0.98
C HIS A 436 5.03 -5.58 -0.04
N GLN A 437 4.67 -5.59 -1.32
CA GLN A 437 5.52 -5.06 -2.38
C GLN A 437 5.73 -3.54 -2.25
N VAL A 438 4.68 -2.78 -1.97
CA VAL A 438 4.81 -1.33 -1.66
C VAL A 438 5.75 -1.10 -0.48
N ILE A 439 5.60 -1.86 0.61
CA ILE A 439 6.46 -1.75 1.78
C ILE A 439 7.90 -2.13 1.47
N SER A 440 8.14 -3.21 0.73
CA SER A 440 9.47 -3.67 0.30
C SER A 440 10.19 -2.62 -0.56
N TYR A 441 9.46 -1.98 -1.48
CA TYR A 441 9.99 -0.85 -2.24
C TYR A 441 10.39 0.31 -1.33
N LEU A 442 9.49 0.72 -0.42
CA LEU A 442 9.76 1.82 0.52
C LEU A 442 10.95 1.52 1.45
N GLU A 443 11.08 0.30 1.96
CA GLU A 443 12.24 -0.15 2.74
C GLU A 443 13.53 -0.07 1.93
N THR A 444 13.48 -0.50 0.67
CA THR A 444 14.64 -0.50 -0.21
C THR A 444 15.16 0.92 -0.47
N ILE A 445 14.28 1.89 -0.68
CA ILE A 445 14.69 3.29 -0.95
C ILE A 445 14.94 4.09 0.34
N GLY A 446 14.24 3.75 1.43
CA GLY A 446 14.33 4.42 2.71
C GLY A 446 15.48 3.94 3.58
N ASP A 447 15.96 2.73 3.33
CA ASP A 447 17.06 2.09 4.05
C ASP A 447 17.93 1.23 3.14
N SER A 448 18.45 1.82 2.06
CA SER A 448 19.24 1.12 1.03
C SER A 448 20.54 0.46 1.53
N LYS A 449 20.98 0.78 2.75
CA LYS A 449 22.15 0.16 3.41
C LYS A 449 21.78 -0.79 4.55
N LYS A 450 20.51 -1.16 4.69
CA LYS A 450 20.04 -2.06 5.76
C LYS A 450 20.82 -3.36 5.80
N ALA A 451 20.93 -4.08 4.69
CA ALA A 451 21.62 -5.37 4.64
C ALA A 451 23.11 -5.27 5.03
N GLN A 452 23.82 -4.24 4.55
CA GLN A 452 25.22 -4.02 4.91
C GLN A 452 25.36 -3.64 6.40
N ARG A 453 24.45 -2.81 6.93
CA ARG A 453 24.45 -2.41 8.33
C ARG A 453 24.15 -3.59 9.25
N ASP A 454 23.15 -4.41 8.92
CA ASP A 454 22.76 -5.55 9.74
C ASP A 454 23.88 -6.61 9.78
N SER A 455 24.53 -6.86 8.63
CA SER A 455 25.71 -7.73 8.55
C SER A 455 26.91 -7.17 9.34
N LEU A 456 27.24 -5.88 9.17
CA LEU A 456 28.34 -5.24 9.91
C LEU A 456 28.06 -5.18 11.41
N GLY A 457 26.80 -4.99 11.81
CA GLY A 457 26.38 -4.92 13.21
C GLY A 457 26.74 -6.19 13.98
N VAL A 458 26.53 -7.37 13.38
CA VAL A 458 26.90 -8.65 13.99
C VAL A 458 28.41 -8.72 14.26
N TRP A 459 29.23 -8.32 13.28
CA TRP A 459 30.68 -8.27 13.44
C TRP A 459 31.15 -7.28 14.51
N LEU A 460 30.53 -6.10 14.57
CA LEU A 460 30.82 -5.10 15.60
C LEU A 460 30.48 -5.60 17.00
N VAL A 461 29.31 -6.23 17.18
CA VAL A 461 28.90 -6.82 18.46
C VAL A 461 29.90 -7.90 18.89
N ALA A 462 30.28 -8.80 17.98
CA ALA A 462 31.29 -9.83 18.25
C ALA A 462 32.65 -9.22 18.66
N PHE A 463 33.10 -8.19 17.95
CA PHE A 463 34.34 -7.47 18.28
C PHE A 463 34.28 -6.87 19.69
N PHE A 464 33.18 -6.19 20.05
CA PHE A 464 33.03 -5.61 21.39
C PHE A 464 32.97 -6.66 22.49
N VAL A 465 32.40 -7.83 22.23
CA VAL A 465 32.42 -8.96 23.20
C VAL A 465 33.86 -9.44 23.44
N VAL A 466 34.64 -9.63 22.38
CA VAL A 466 36.05 -10.05 22.50
C VAL A 466 36.89 -8.97 23.18
N LEU A 467 36.74 -7.71 22.77
CA LEU A 467 37.45 -6.58 23.37
C LEU A 467 37.11 -6.45 24.85
N ALA A 468 35.83 -6.59 25.23
CA ALA A 468 35.40 -6.55 26.63
C ALA A 468 36.03 -7.68 27.45
N ALA A 469 36.14 -8.89 26.89
CA ALA A 469 36.82 -10.01 27.54
C ALA A 469 38.32 -9.74 27.74
N LEU A 470 39.01 -9.25 26.71
CA LEU A 470 40.44 -8.90 26.79
C LEU A 470 40.70 -7.75 27.78
N ALA A 471 39.88 -6.70 27.72
CA ALA A 471 39.96 -5.57 28.64
C ALA A 471 39.70 -6.02 30.08
N TYR A 472 38.76 -6.95 30.29
CA TYR A 472 38.50 -7.54 31.60
C TYR A 472 39.69 -8.35 32.12
N MET A 473 40.30 -9.20 31.27
CA MET A 473 41.51 -9.95 31.62
C MET A 473 42.68 -9.03 31.95
N TRP A 474 42.91 -8.01 31.12
CA TRP A 474 43.99 -7.04 31.31
C TRP A 474 43.79 -6.22 32.59
N LYS A 475 42.56 -5.75 32.85
CA LYS A 475 42.21 -5.11 34.12
C LYS A 475 42.53 -6.04 35.30
N ASN A 476 42.07 -7.29 35.27
CA ASN A 476 42.34 -8.23 36.35
C ASN A 476 43.85 -8.45 36.56
N GLN A 477 44.65 -8.44 35.50
CA GLN A 477 46.10 -8.58 35.60
C GLN A 477 46.77 -7.36 36.24
N ILE A 478 46.46 -6.14 35.77
CA ILE A 478 47.11 -4.91 36.26
C ILE A 478 46.71 -4.59 37.70
N TRP A 479 45.46 -4.85 38.06
CA TRP A 479 44.91 -4.47 39.36
C TRP A 479 45.02 -5.58 40.41
N ARG A 480 45.60 -6.74 40.05
CA ARG A 480 45.76 -7.89 40.94
C ARG A 480 46.53 -7.57 42.23
N ASP A 481 47.48 -6.66 42.14
CA ASP A 481 48.41 -6.37 43.25
C ASP A 481 47.96 -5.16 44.10
N LEU A 482 46.88 -4.48 43.69
CA LEU A 482 46.31 -3.33 44.41
C LEU A 482 45.06 -3.69 45.23
N HIS A 483 44.37 -4.79 44.89
CA HIS A 483 43.14 -5.25 45.54
C HIS A 483 43.03 -6.77 45.64
#